data_AF-A0A3D4RTC6-F1
#
_entry.id   AF-A0A3D4RTC6-F1
#
_cell.length_a   1.000
_cell.length_b   1.000
_cell.length_c   1.000
_cell.angle_alpha   90.00
_cell.angle_beta   90.00
_cell.angle_gamma   90.00
#
_symmetry.space_group_name_H-M   'P 1'
#
loop_
_entity.id
_entity.type
_entity.pdbx_description
1 polymer ?
#
loop_
_entity_poly.entity_id
_entity_poly.type
_entity_poly.pdbx_seq_one_letter_code
_entity_poly.pdbx_strand_id
1 'polypeptide(L)'
;MAHEMQDFATDLGGWVEAGAQRLSGAEQRRSAAAFSAWALADDGLQDASLRAWIDGLDDIGREALGEQLAGFCTDFEIDLAWLVDGELAAWPALQAQLRTLVTHYCLACKAAVDADSDLIRFRRRRLWQHKQQGQKPCD
;
A
#
# COMPACT_ATOMS: atom_id res chain seq x y z
N MET A 1 -16.77 3.62 12.91
CA MET A 1 -15.54 2.87 12.58
C MET A 1 -15.56 2.35 11.14
N ALA A 2 -16.67 1.79 10.61
CA ALA A 2 -16.74 1.35 9.21
C ALA A 2 -16.53 2.47 8.16
N HIS A 3 -16.94 3.70 8.46
CA HIS A 3 -16.89 4.83 7.51
C HIS A 3 -15.50 5.48 7.36
N GLU A 4 -14.64 5.40 8.39
CA GLU A 4 -13.28 5.98 8.34
C GLU A 4 -12.29 5.05 7.60
N MET A 5 -12.53 3.73 7.64
CA MET A 5 -11.83 2.74 6.82
C MET A 5 -12.16 2.91 5.32
N GLN A 6 -13.39 3.34 5.02
CA GLN A 6 -13.82 3.71 3.67
C GLN A 6 -13.12 4.98 3.17
N ASP A 7 -12.92 5.99 4.01
CA ASP A 7 -12.27 7.24 3.58
C ASP A 7 -10.77 7.04 3.32
N PHE A 8 -10.07 6.21 4.10
CA PHE A 8 -8.69 5.83 3.81
C PHE A 8 -8.58 4.98 2.53
N ALA A 9 -9.53 4.05 2.30
CA ALA A 9 -9.65 3.34 1.03
C ALA A 9 -9.98 4.28 -0.15
N THR A 10 -10.63 5.42 0.10
CA THR A 10 -10.95 6.42 -0.92
C THR A 10 -9.76 7.33 -1.24
N ASP A 11 -8.98 7.74 -0.24
CA ASP A 11 -7.74 8.53 -0.44
C ASP A 11 -6.64 7.68 -1.11
N LEU A 12 -6.51 6.40 -0.73
CA LEU A 12 -5.76 5.42 -1.52
C LEU A 12 -6.38 5.28 -2.91
N GLY A 13 -7.70 5.20 -3.00
CA GLY A 13 -8.48 5.13 -4.25
C GLY A 13 -8.12 6.20 -5.28
N GLY A 14 -7.84 7.44 -4.86
CA GLY A 14 -7.40 8.50 -5.79
C GLY A 14 -5.99 8.30 -6.35
N TRP A 15 -5.09 7.67 -5.59
CA TRP A 15 -3.77 7.23 -6.06
C TRP A 15 -3.86 5.92 -6.85
N VAL A 16 -4.75 5.00 -6.44
CA VAL A 16 -5.12 3.77 -7.16
C VAL A 16 -5.66 4.13 -8.54
N GLU A 17 -6.64 5.02 -8.68
CA GLU A 17 -7.28 5.33 -9.96
C GLU A 17 -6.28 5.87 -11.01
N ALA A 18 -5.28 6.64 -10.58
CA ALA A 18 -4.23 7.16 -11.46
C ALA A 18 -3.22 6.08 -11.91
N GLY A 19 -2.93 5.08 -11.06
CA GLY A 19 -2.09 3.92 -11.41
C GLY A 19 -2.87 2.81 -12.15
N ALA A 20 -4.13 2.59 -11.75
CA ALA A 20 -5.06 1.61 -12.27
C ALA A 20 -5.52 1.92 -13.69
N GLN A 21 -5.56 3.19 -14.08
CA GLN A 21 -5.82 3.55 -15.48
C GLN A 21 -4.77 3.03 -16.48
N ARG A 22 -3.60 2.53 -16.01
CA ARG A 22 -2.52 2.01 -16.87
C ARG A 22 -2.58 0.50 -17.11
N LEU A 23 -3.32 -0.25 -16.29
CA LEU A 23 -3.49 -1.70 -16.39
C LEU A 23 -4.98 -2.03 -16.56
N SER A 24 -5.35 -3.06 -17.30
CA SER A 24 -6.76 -3.46 -17.29
C SER A 24 -7.14 -4.01 -15.91
N GLY A 25 -8.37 -3.79 -15.46
CA GLY A 25 -8.84 -4.28 -14.15
C GLY A 25 -8.82 -5.81 -13.98
N ALA A 26 -8.54 -6.58 -15.04
CA ALA A 26 -8.28 -8.01 -14.96
C ALA A 26 -6.79 -8.33 -14.71
N GLU A 27 -5.88 -7.58 -15.34
CA GLU A 27 -4.43 -7.69 -15.12
C GLU A 27 -4.07 -7.25 -13.70
N GLN A 28 -4.70 -6.19 -13.20
CA GLN A 28 -4.51 -5.75 -11.81
C GLN A 28 -4.87 -6.81 -10.79
N ARG A 29 -6.05 -7.43 -10.91
CA ARG A 29 -6.49 -8.48 -9.99
C ARG A 29 -5.59 -9.71 -10.02
N ARG A 30 -5.12 -10.07 -11.21
CA ARG A 30 -4.15 -11.16 -11.38
C ARG A 30 -2.82 -10.81 -10.68
N SER A 31 -2.29 -9.62 -10.89
CA SER A 31 -1.05 -9.17 -10.24
C SER A 31 -1.19 -9.10 -8.72
N ALA A 32 -2.34 -8.66 -8.19
CA ALA A 32 -2.56 -8.60 -6.75
C ALA A 32 -2.62 -9.98 -6.09
N ALA A 33 -3.27 -10.96 -6.75
CA ALA A 33 -3.30 -12.34 -6.30
C ALA A 33 -1.91 -12.99 -6.38
N ALA A 34 -1.18 -12.78 -7.48
CA ALA A 34 0.18 -13.28 -7.66
C ALA A 34 1.15 -12.70 -6.62
N PHE A 35 1.04 -11.39 -6.35
CA PHE A 35 1.81 -10.74 -5.29
C PHE A 35 1.52 -11.32 -3.92
N SER A 36 0.25 -11.51 -3.55
CA SER A 36 -0.10 -12.04 -2.23
C SER A 36 0.46 -13.45 -2.03
N ALA A 37 0.33 -14.31 -3.05
CA ALA A 37 0.91 -15.65 -3.02
C ALA A 37 2.43 -15.62 -2.91
N TRP A 38 3.09 -14.79 -3.72
CA TRP A 38 4.53 -14.60 -3.68
C TRP A 38 5.00 -14.07 -2.33
N ALA A 39 4.34 -13.05 -1.78
CA ALA A 39 4.73 -12.39 -0.55
C ALA A 39 4.71 -13.35 0.66
N LEU A 40 3.75 -14.27 0.68
CA LEU A 40 3.56 -15.25 1.75
C LEU A 40 4.43 -16.51 1.58
N ALA A 41 4.99 -16.74 0.40
CA ALA A 41 5.95 -17.83 0.17
C ALA A 41 7.25 -17.63 0.96
N ASP A 42 7.96 -18.73 1.23
CA ASP A 42 9.19 -18.72 2.06
C ASP A 42 10.34 -17.90 1.43
N ASP A 43 10.38 -17.80 0.11
CA ASP A 43 11.37 -17.04 -0.65
C ASP A 43 10.87 -15.66 -1.11
N GLY A 44 9.63 -15.31 -0.79
CA GLY A 44 9.01 -14.03 -1.09
C GLY A 44 9.55 -12.90 -0.21
N LEU A 45 8.73 -12.48 0.77
CA LEU A 45 9.14 -11.49 1.76
C LEU A 45 9.86 -12.15 2.94
N GLN A 46 11.04 -11.64 3.25
CA GLN A 46 11.87 -12.19 4.32
C GLN A 46 11.45 -11.68 5.71
N ASP A 47 10.75 -10.55 5.78
CA ASP A 47 10.25 -9.99 7.04
C ASP A 47 9.01 -10.76 7.52
N ALA A 48 9.17 -11.53 8.61
CA ALA A 48 8.10 -12.34 9.18
C ALA A 48 6.94 -11.51 9.75
N SER A 49 7.22 -10.34 10.32
CA SER A 49 6.19 -9.45 10.84
C SER A 49 5.35 -8.87 9.71
N LEU A 50 6.01 -8.52 8.60
CA LEU A 50 5.33 -8.02 7.40
C LEU A 50 4.48 -9.12 6.75
N ARG A 51 4.99 -10.35 6.63
CA ARG A 51 4.21 -11.49 6.13
C ARG A 51 2.97 -11.74 6.98
N ALA A 52 3.11 -11.76 8.31
CA ALA A 52 1.98 -11.93 9.22
C ALA A 52 0.94 -10.80 9.09
N TRP A 53 1.39 -9.57 8.86
CA TRP A 53 0.49 -8.44 8.59
C TRP A 53 -0.28 -8.64 7.27
N ILE A 54 0.40 -9.03 6.18
CA ILE A 54 -0.23 -9.31 4.88
C ILE A 54 -1.20 -10.49 4.96
N ASP A 55 -0.84 -11.55 5.68
CA ASP A 55 -1.69 -12.72 5.91
C ASP A 55 -2.96 -12.36 6.72
N GLY A 56 -2.84 -11.40 7.64
CA GLY A 56 -3.95 -10.88 8.44
C GLY A 56 -4.90 -9.93 7.71
N LEU A 57 -4.54 -9.46 6.51
CA LEU A 57 -5.46 -8.67 5.67
C LEU A 57 -6.61 -9.54 5.17
N ASP A 58 -7.78 -8.95 4.95
CA ASP A 58 -8.85 -9.62 4.21
C ASP A 58 -8.54 -9.60 2.70
N ASP A 59 -9.37 -10.27 1.90
CA ASP A 59 -9.13 -10.38 0.46
C ASP A 59 -9.14 -9.01 -0.23
N ILE A 60 -10.01 -8.10 0.24
CA ILE A 60 -10.07 -6.72 -0.23
C ILE A 60 -8.78 -5.97 0.10
N GLY A 61 -8.29 -6.09 1.34
CA GLY A 61 -7.05 -5.43 1.77
C GLY A 61 -5.82 -5.97 1.02
N ARG A 62 -5.77 -7.28 0.75
CA ARG A 62 -4.71 -7.89 -0.07
C ARG A 62 -4.77 -7.42 -1.53
N GLU A 63 -5.96 -7.37 -2.11
CA GLU A 63 -6.17 -6.87 -3.47
C GLU A 63 -5.71 -5.41 -3.59
N ALA A 64 -6.17 -4.55 -2.68
CA ALA A 64 -5.79 -3.14 -2.65
C ALA A 64 -4.28 -2.93 -2.47
N LEU A 65 -3.62 -3.71 -1.60
CA LEU A 65 -2.18 -3.65 -1.43
C LEU A 65 -1.43 -4.06 -2.69
N GLY A 66 -1.87 -5.14 -3.34
CA GLY A 66 -1.28 -5.62 -4.59
C GLY A 66 -1.44 -4.63 -5.74
N GLU A 67 -2.61 -4.00 -5.85
CA GLU A 67 -2.87 -2.95 -6.85
C GLU A 67 -2.00 -1.71 -6.62
N GLN A 68 -1.88 -1.27 -5.38
CA GLN A 68 -1.04 -0.15 -4.99
C GLN A 68 0.43 -0.40 -5.29
N LEU A 69 0.91 -1.61 -4.99
CA LEU A 69 2.27 -1.99 -5.30
C LEU A 69 2.52 -2.06 -6.81
N ALA A 70 1.61 -2.63 -7.58
CA ALA A 70 1.71 -2.67 -9.04
C ALA A 70 1.75 -1.26 -9.65
N GLY A 71 0.90 -0.35 -9.17
CA GLY A 71 0.91 1.06 -9.55
C GLY A 71 2.25 1.75 -9.21
N PHE A 72 2.74 1.55 -7.99
CA PHE A 72 4.04 2.05 -7.55
C PHE A 72 5.17 1.53 -8.45
N CYS A 73 5.24 0.23 -8.73
CA CYS A 73 6.26 -0.34 -9.62
C CYS A 73 6.18 0.25 -11.04
N THR A 74 4.96 0.44 -11.56
CA THR A 74 4.73 1.03 -12.90
C THR A 74 5.29 2.46 -13.00
N ASP A 75 5.22 3.25 -11.94
CA ASP A 75 5.78 4.61 -11.92
C ASP A 75 7.32 4.65 -12.05
N PHE A 76 7.99 3.53 -11.78
CA PHE A 76 9.44 3.38 -11.95
C PHE A 76 9.82 2.51 -13.15
N GLU A 77 8.87 2.24 -14.06
CA GLU A 77 9.06 1.32 -15.20
C GLU A 77 9.47 -0.10 -14.78
N ILE A 78 9.04 -0.51 -13.59
CA ILE A 78 9.26 -1.85 -13.04
C ILE A 78 7.97 -2.65 -13.23
N ASP A 79 8.07 -3.82 -13.85
CA ASP A 79 6.97 -4.78 -13.85
C ASP A 79 7.04 -5.66 -12.59
N LEU A 80 5.98 -5.67 -11.80
CA LEU A 80 5.88 -6.53 -10.63
C LEU A 80 5.93 -8.02 -11.01
N ALA A 81 5.46 -8.37 -12.22
CA ALA A 81 5.52 -9.72 -12.79
C ALA A 81 6.95 -10.28 -12.77
N TRP A 82 7.96 -9.44 -13.03
CA TRP A 82 9.36 -9.85 -13.03
C TRP A 82 9.81 -10.48 -11.71
N LEU A 83 9.23 -10.02 -10.59
CA LEU A 83 9.53 -10.53 -9.26
C LEU A 83 8.64 -11.73 -8.90
N VAL A 84 7.33 -11.63 -9.17
CA VAL A 84 6.36 -12.66 -8.73
C VAL A 84 6.39 -13.92 -9.60
N ASP A 85 6.69 -13.78 -10.90
CA ASP A 85 6.76 -14.89 -11.86
C ASP A 85 8.19 -15.45 -12.00
N GLY A 86 9.16 -14.90 -11.26
CA GLY A 86 10.52 -15.41 -11.21
C GLY A 86 11.38 -15.10 -12.44
N GLU A 87 10.99 -14.14 -13.28
CA GLU A 87 11.72 -13.78 -14.50
C GLU A 87 13.16 -13.26 -14.22
N LEU A 88 13.40 -12.78 -13.00
CA LEU A 88 14.70 -12.29 -12.54
C LEU A 88 15.63 -13.38 -12.01
N ALA A 89 15.30 -14.68 -12.15
CA ALA A 89 16.12 -15.77 -11.63
C ALA A 89 17.57 -15.77 -12.15
N ALA A 90 17.80 -15.27 -13.37
CA ALA A 90 19.14 -15.11 -13.94
C ALA A 90 19.93 -13.90 -13.39
N TRP A 91 19.26 -13.02 -12.63
CA TRP A 91 19.78 -11.74 -12.15
C TRP A 91 19.59 -11.59 -10.63
N PRO A 92 20.24 -12.44 -9.81
CA PRO A 92 19.95 -12.54 -8.37
C PRO A 92 20.18 -11.24 -7.60
N ALA A 93 21.16 -10.43 -8.02
CA ALA A 93 21.41 -9.12 -7.42
C ALA A 93 20.25 -8.13 -7.67
N LEU A 94 19.72 -8.10 -8.89
CA LEU A 94 18.57 -7.27 -9.25
C LEU A 94 17.30 -7.75 -8.56
N GLN A 95 17.08 -9.07 -8.52
CA GLN A 95 15.97 -9.67 -7.77
C GLN A 95 16.00 -9.27 -6.29
N ALA A 96 17.18 -9.30 -5.65
CA ALA A 96 17.33 -8.89 -4.25
C ALA A 96 17.02 -7.40 -4.04
N GLN A 97 17.45 -6.53 -4.97
CA GLN A 97 17.16 -5.10 -4.92
C GLN A 97 15.67 -4.81 -5.08
N LEU A 98 15.02 -5.45 -6.06
CA LEU A 98 13.58 -5.28 -6.28
C LEU A 98 12.76 -5.84 -5.13
N ARG A 99 13.14 -7.00 -4.56
CA ARG A 99 12.54 -7.52 -3.33
C ARG A 99 12.67 -6.52 -2.18
N THR A 100 13.83 -5.89 -2.02
CA THR A 100 14.06 -4.86 -0.98
C THR A 100 13.15 -3.66 -1.18
N LEU A 101 13.03 -3.17 -2.43
CA LEU A 101 12.15 -2.06 -2.78
C LEU A 101 10.69 -2.37 -2.43
N VAL A 102 10.18 -3.51 -2.87
CA VAL A 102 8.82 -3.99 -2.55
C VAL A 102 8.61 -4.10 -1.05
N THR A 103 9.59 -4.66 -0.33
CA THR A 103 9.54 -4.79 1.14
C THR A 103 9.41 -3.41 1.80
N HIS A 104 10.21 -2.43 1.40
CA HIS A 104 10.14 -1.07 1.94
C HIS A 104 8.78 -0.40 1.67
N TYR A 105 8.22 -0.59 0.48
CA TYR A 105 6.89 -0.08 0.15
C TYR A 105 5.83 -0.67 1.09
N CYS A 106 5.80 -1.99 1.23
CA CYS A 106 4.85 -2.66 2.12
C CYS A 106 5.03 -2.26 3.59
N LEU A 107 6.27 -2.07 4.06
CA LEU A 107 6.55 -1.54 5.40
C LEU A 107 6.01 -0.11 5.58
N ALA A 108 6.13 0.74 4.57
CA ALA A 108 5.58 2.09 4.60
C ALA A 108 4.04 2.06 4.67
N CYS A 109 3.38 1.19 3.88
CA CYS A 109 1.94 0.98 3.96
C CYS A 109 1.51 0.50 5.34
N LYS A 110 2.20 -0.50 5.90
CA LYS A 110 1.94 -0.99 7.26
C LYS A 110 2.09 0.13 8.30
N ALA A 111 3.17 0.89 8.23
CA ALA A 111 3.41 2.00 9.16
C ALA A 111 2.33 3.08 9.04
N ALA A 112 1.82 3.35 7.83
CA ALA A 112 0.71 4.27 7.61
C ALA A 112 -0.58 3.78 8.27
N VAL A 113 -0.90 2.49 8.13
CA VAL A 113 -2.05 1.86 8.80
C VAL A 113 -1.91 1.90 10.32
N ASP A 114 -0.72 1.57 10.85
CA ASP A 114 -0.44 1.59 12.29
C ASP A 114 -0.59 3.02 12.87
N ALA A 115 -0.22 4.04 12.09
CA ALA A 115 -0.29 5.44 12.49
C ALA A 115 -1.69 6.07 12.32
N ASP A 116 -2.64 5.40 11.66
CA ASP A 116 -3.92 6.01 11.24
C ASP A 116 -4.71 6.60 12.42
N SER A 117 -4.83 5.85 13.52
CA SER A 117 -5.56 6.31 14.71
C SER A 117 -4.97 7.58 15.34
N ASP A 118 -3.65 7.74 15.30
CA ASP A 118 -2.96 8.93 15.80
C ASP A 118 -3.02 10.09 14.80
N LEU A 119 -3.00 9.81 13.50
CA LEU A 119 -3.24 10.80 12.45
C LEU A 119 -4.66 11.39 12.56
N ILE A 120 -5.67 10.57 12.82
CA ILE A 120 -7.05 11.03 13.05
C ILE A 120 -7.11 11.97 14.25
N ARG A 121 -6.49 11.59 15.38
CA ARG A 121 -6.41 12.43 16.58
C ARG A 121 -5.73 13.76 16.29
N PHE A 122 -4.61 13.73 15.58
CA PHE A 122 -3.87 14.93 15.17
C PHE A 122 -4.73 15.84 14.29
N ARG A 123 -5.38 15.31 13.25
CA ARG A 123 -6.28 16.06 12.35
C ARG A 123 -7.42 16.73 13.12
N ARG A 124 -8.10 15.99 14.02
CA ARG A 124 -9.18 16.53 14.86
C ARG A 124 -8.70 17.67 15.77
N ARG A 125 -7.54 17.51 16.41
CA ARG A 125 -6.94 18.57 17.25
C ARG A 125 -6.63 19.82 16.44
N ARG A 126 -6.05 19.67 15.25
CA ARG A 126 -5.70 20.79 14.36
C ARG A 126 -6.94 21.56 13.91
N LEU A 127 -8.01 20.85 13.51
CA LEU A 127 -9.28 21.48 13.12
C LEU A 127 -9.91 22.28 14.27
N TRP A 128 -9.87 21.74 15.49
CA TRP A 128 -10.35 22.46 16.67
C TRP A 128 -9.55 23.74 16.95
N GLN A 129 -8.22 23.69 16.83
CA GLN A 129 -7.36 24.87 17.00
C GLN A 129 -7.66 25.97 15.97
N HIS A 130 -7.86 25.61 14.71
CA HIS A 130 -8.24 26.56 13.67
C HIS A 130 -9.60 27.23 13.94
N LYS A 131 -10.58 26.46 14.44
CA LYS A 131 -11.90 27.03 14.83
C LYS A 131 -11.77 28.03 15.97
N GLN A 132 -10.92 27.77 16.96
CA GLN A 132 -10.72 28.71 18.07
C GLN A 132 -10.00 30.00 17.65
N GLN A 133 -9.09 29.93 16.68
CA GLN A 133 -8.38 31.11 16.18
C GLN A 133 -9.25 32.02 15.30
N GLY A 134 -10.24 31.46 14.60
CA GLY A 134 -11.22 32.21 13.81
C GLY A 134 -12.36 32.85 14.61
N GLN A 135 -12.44 32.58 15.92
CA GLN A 135 -13.53 33.02 16.81
C GLN A 135 -13.09 34.11 17.80
N LYS A 136 -11.98 34.83 17.50
CA LYS A 136 -11.62 36.03 18.27
C LYS A 136 -12.74 37.06 18.10
N PRO A 137 -13.39 37.52 19.19
CA PRO A 137 -14.34 38.61 19.11
C PRO A 137 -13.60 39.87 18.63
N CYS A 138 -14.18 40.59 17.66
CA CYS A 138 -13.82 41.98 17.44
C CYS A 138 -14.32 42.77 18.65
N ASP A 139 -13.39 43.28 19.45
CA ASP A 139 -13.64 44.32 20.45
C ASP A 139 -14.00 45.65 19.77
#